data_AF-A0A7J6GR23-F1
#
_entry.id   AF-A0A7J6GR23-F1
#
_cell.length_a   1.000
_cell.length_b   1.000
_cell.length_c   1.000
_cell.angle_alpha   90.00
_cell.angle_beta   90.00
_cell.angle_gamma   90.00
#
_symmetry.space_group_name_H-M   'P 1'
#
loop_
_entity.id
_entity.type
_entity.pdbx_description
1 polymer ?
#
loop_
_entity_poly.entity_id
_entity_poly.type
_entity_poly.pdbx_seq_one_letter_code
_entity_poly.pdbx_strand_id
1 'polypeptide(L)'
;MTVDKFQPSSASDVFSLWWKQFWGLKIPRKILHFAWRGYQEILPTRNGLFRRNIASSTSCQLCGFGGESNAHAIFWCPVAQGIWNLMEFSFLHEVKEEIDFKNVLLYASEVVDREAFAKFIICSWAIWTERNKITHGQQIRQPQFVVEWISSYYESILSMKEGPKKSSQANGRNREASAGSSTSAQEQRLYSNLMVDAAVLSTTSIVGLGAVTEEQDSPPPWEILNLISQFLDPKTLAMASCVSKSWSILMSSNNLWKPICQTQFSSSLSNLHNLTSVPYKRLYAISRAAVLRRQPPCKPRLSLKDLIFTVNVRRKNNKGEVFAAVSKPIGGGDGVFKFSVDVVNGEKSTFTEAEEAVEVVWNVVLEGWNGIFTMMDCEGKMGFLAGCEGWFSAELPLPACFSGIVGSGIVGDLKIGFGSGGRVEKVCVGILNVVNWRYVSVDDGLRYLDHFLLPI
;
A
#
# COMPACT_ATOMS: atom_id res chain seq x y z
N MET A 1 14.38 38.95 20.29
CA MET A 1 14.31 38.28 18.98
C MET A 1 14.50 36.78 19.23
N THR A 2 13.44 36.09 19.66
CA THR A 2 12.55 35.26 18.83
C THR A 2 13.27 34.11 18.13
N VAL A 3 13.29 32.94 18.76
CA VAL A 3 12.92 31.68 18.10
C VAL A 3 12.04 30.91 19.09
N ASP A 4 10.77 31.27 19.04
CA ASP A 4 9.69 30.54 19.67
C ASP A 4 9.23 29.45 18.69
N LYS A 5 8.82 28.30 19.25
CA LYS A 5 7.92 27.29 18.66
C LYS A 5 8.44 26.39 17.54
N PHE A 6 8.75 25.14 17.93
CA PHE A 6 8.22 23.95 17.24
C PHE A 6 8.02 22.83 18.28
N GLN A 7 6.94 22.90 19.05
CA GLN A 7 6.38 21.71 19.68
C GLN A 7 5.40 21.09 18.66
N PRO A 8 5.68 19.90 18.09
CA PRO A 8 4.69 19.21 17.28
C PRO A 8 3.52 18.75 18.15
N SER A 9 2.33 19.16 17.75
CA SER A 9 1.08 18.84 18.42
C SER A 9 0.50 17.54 17.86
N SER A 10 0.17 16.60 18.75
CA SER A 10 -0.58 15.36 18.45
C SER A 10 0.17 14.27 17.69
N ALA A 11 -0.18 13.01 17.98
CA ALA A 11 0.36 11.81 17.35
C ALA A 11 0.31 11.81 15.80
N SER A 12 -0.53 12.67 15.19
CA SER A 12 -0.60 12.88 13.74
C SER A 12 0.69 13.48 13.17
N ASP A 13 1.30 14.44 13.87
CA ASP A 13 2.54 15.10 13.41
C ASP A 13 3.70 14.12 13.49
N VAL A 14 3.81 13.38 14.59
CA VAL A 14 4.82 12.32 14.79
C VAL A 14 4.74 11.25 13.70
N PHE A 15 3.53 10.80 13.37
CA PHE A 15 3.33 9.79 12.33
C PHE A 15 3.65 10.31 10.93
N SER A 16 3.35 11.58 10.65
CA SER A 16 3.72 12.24 9.38
C SER A 16 5.23 12.39 9.22
N LEU A 17 5.93 12.74 10.31
CA LEU A 17 7.39 12.82 10.38
C LEU A 17 8.03 11.46 10.14
N TRP A 18 7.48 10.41 10.77
CA TRP A 18 7.92 9.04 10.58
C TRP A 18 7.84 8.61 9.13
N TRP A 19 6.69 8.81 8.46
CA TRP A 19 6.56 8.48 7.04
C TRP A 19 7.51 9.30 6.17
N LYS A 20 7.73 10.58 6.48
CA LYS A 20 8.70 11.41 5.76
C LYS A 20 10.11 10.84 5.88
N GLN A 21 10.49 10.32 7.05
CA GLN A 21 11.78 9.64 7.26
C GLN A 21 11.85 8.30 6.52
N PHE A 22 10.81 7.47 6.63
CA PHE A 22 10.69 6.19 5.94
C PHE A 22 10.80 6.35 4.41
N TRP A 23 10.01 7.25 3.82
CA TRP A 23 10.10 7.56 2.38
C TRP A 23 11.37 8.34 2.03
N GLY A 24 12.07 8.91 3.00
CA GLY A 24 13.38 9.53 2.84
C GLY A 24 14.54 8.54 2.85
N LEU A 25 14.31 7.24 3.08
CA LEU A 25 15.36 6.23 3.05
C LEU A 25 15.97 6.12 1.66
N LYS A 26 17.29 5.90 1.65
CA LYS A 26 18.10 5.90 0.44
C LYS A 26 18.07 4.55 -0.29
N ILE A 27 16.93 3.85 -0.30
CA ILE A 27 16.76 2.54 -0.96
C ILE A 27 15.72 2.61 -2.10
N PRO A 28 15.69 1.64 -3.03
CA PRO A 28 14.75 1.63 -4.14
C PRO A 28 13.28 1.70 -3.70
N ARG A 29 12.50 2.55 -4.40
CA ARG A 29 11.08 2.79 -4.11
C ARG A 29 10.24 1.52 -4.06
N LYS A 30 10.54 0.53 -4.91
CA LYS A 30 9.85 -0.78 -4.93
C LYS A 30 9.93 -1.51 -3.58
N ILE A 31 11.06 -1.38 -2.86
CA ILE A 31 11.31 -2.05 -1.58
C ILE A 31 10.57 -1.30 -0.45
N LEU A 32 10.60 0.04 -0.47
CA LEU A 32 9.80 0.85 0.45
C LEU A 32 8.30 0.58 0.28
N HIS A 33 7.84 0.46 -0.96
CA HIS A 33 6.45 0.15 -1.25
C HIS A 33 6.07 -1.26 -0.76
N PHE A 34 6.98 -2.23 -0.86
CA PHE A 34 6.80 -3.54 -0.23
C PHE A 34 6.62 -3.45 1.29
N ALA A 35 7.51 -2.75 2.00
CA ALA A 35 7.41 -2.61 3.45
C ALA A 35 6.13 -1.84 3.87
N TRP A 36 5.71 -0.83 3.09
CA TRP A 36 4.42 -0.17 3.27
C TRP A 36 3.24 -1.13 3.09
N ARG A 37 3.27 -2.04 2.10
CA ARG A 37 2.25 -3.09 1.95
C ARG A 37 2.24 -4.07 3.13
N GLY A 38 3.41 -4.38 3.69
CA GLY A 38 3.55 -5.14 4.93
C GLY A 38 2.83 -4.44 6.08
N TYR A 39 3.12 -3.14 6.28
CA TYR A 39 2.51 -2.28 7.30
C TYR A 39 0.98 -2.24 7.22
N GLN A 40 0.42 -2.24 6.01
CA GLN A 40 -1.03 -2.21 5.78
C GLN A 40 -1.70 -3.59 5.89
N GLU A 41 -0.94 -4.65 6.22
CA GLU A 41 -1.45 -6.02 6.28
C GLU A 41 -2.06 -6.54 4.95
N ILE A 42 -1.51 -6.09 3.80
CA ILE A 42 -2.05 -6.41 2.46
C ILE A 42 -1.15 -7.29 1.58
N LEU A 43 -0.02 -7.79 2.09
CA LEU A 43 0.78 -8.79 1.37
C LEU A 43 -0.05 -10.06 1.10
N PRO A 44 0.15 -10.74 -0.05
CA PRO A 44 -0.58 -11.96 -0.40
C PRO A 44 -0.05 -13.20 0.36
N THR A 45 -0.05 -13.12 1.70
CA THR A 45 0.24 -14.24 2.60
C THR A 45 -0.87 -15.28 2.53
N ARG A 46 -0.62 -16.52 3.01
CA ARG A 46 -1.66 -17.56 2.99
C ARG A 46 -2.91 -17.17 3.79
N ASN A 47 -2.80 -16.45 4.91
CA ASN A 47 -3.98 -15.86 5.57
C ASN A 47 -4.69 -14.83 4.69
N GLY A 48 -3.93 -13.95 4.04
CA GLY A 48 -4.49 -12.94 3.13
C GLY A 48 -5.23 -13.56 1.95
N LEU A 49 -4.68 -14.64 1.37
CA LEU A 49 -5.26 -15.38 0.25
C LEU A 49 -6.45 -16.23 0.67
N PHE A 50 -6.39 -16.88 1.83
CA PHE A 50 -7.50 -17.66 2.39
C PHE A 50 -8.72 -16.78 2.67
N ARG A 51 -8.52 -15.60 3.30
CA ARG A 51 -9.60 -14.61 3.52
C ARG A 51 -10.25 -14.10 2.23
N ARG A 52 -9.57 -14.25 1.08
CA ARG A 52 -10.05 -13.86 -0.25
C ARG A 52 -10.56 -15.06 -1.07
N ASN A 53 -10.68 -16.25 -0.46
CA ASN A 53 -11.07 -17.50 -1.12
C ASN A 53 -10.15 -17.91 -2.29
N ILE A 54 -8.87 -17.52 -2.26
CA ILE A 54 -7.87 -17.86 -3.29
C ILE A 54 -7.03 -19.08 -2.87
N ALA A 55 -6.69 -19.17 -1.58
CA ALA A 55 -5.95 -20.32 -1.04
C ALA A 55 -6.88 -21.22 -0.23
N SER A 56 -6.69 -22.54 -0.34
CA SER A 56 -7.44 -23.56 0.41
C SER A 56 -6.94 -23.78 1.84
N SER A 57 -5.78 -23.20 2.18
CA SER A 57 -5.16 -23.33 3.49
C SER A 57 -4.43 -22.04 3.87
N THR A 58 -4.43 -21.75 5.16
CA THR A 58 -3.69 -20.66 5.82
C THR A 58 -2.24 -21.04 6.17
N SER A 59 -1.85 -22.30 5.94
CA SER A 59 -0.53 -22.80 6.32
C SER A 59 0.59 -22.18 5.50
N CYS A 60 1.64 -21.74 6.19
CA CYS A 60 2.86 -21.23 5.59
C CYS A 60 3.51 -22.30 4.69
N GLN A 61 3.85 -21.94 3.45
CA GLN A 61 4.46 -22.89 2.51
C GLN A 61 5.90 -23.27 2.85
N LEU A 62 6.54 -22.51 3.75
CA LEU A 62 7.93 -22.73 4.13
C LEU A 62 8.05 -23.66 5.35
N CYS A 63 7.26 -23.42 6.39
CA CYS A 63 7.37 -24.14 7.66
C CYS A 63 6.10 -24.92 8.05
N GLY A 64 5.01 -24.83 7.28
CA GLY A 64 3.76 -25.51 7.57
C GLY A 64 2.90 -24.88 8.67
N PHE A 65 3.38 -23.84 9.36
CA PHE A 65 2.64 -23.17 10.44
C PHE A 65 1.29 -22.64 9.95
N GLY A 66 0.20 -23.02 10.64
CA GLY A 66 -1.15 -22.57 10.34
C GLY A 66 -1.32 -21.09 10.69
N GLY A 67 -1.88 -20.30 9.79
CA GLY A 67 -2.11 -18.88 10.07
C GLY A 67 -0.98 -17.95 9.63
N GLU A 68 -0.40 -18.16 8.44
CA GLU A 68 0.66 -17.29 7.89
C GLU A 68 0.18 -15.84 7.74
N SER A 69 0.49 -14.97 8.70
CA SER A 69 0.35 -13.52 8.65
C SER A 69 1.55 -12.85 7.97
N ASN A 70 1.49 -11.53 7.74
CA ASN A 70 2.66 -10.79 7.23
C ASN A 70 3.83 -10.87 8.21
N ALA A 71 3.56 -10.73 9.51
CA ALA A 71 4.56 -10.85 10.55
C ALA A 71 5.18 -12.26 10.56
N HIS A 72 4.37 -13.31 10.47
CA HIS A 72 4.90 -14.67 10.40
C HIS A 72 5.74 -14.87 9.13
N ALA A 73 5.24 -14.51 7.96
CA ALA A 73 5.94 -14.72 6.69
C ALA A 73 7.32 -14.07 6.63
N ILE A 74 7.49 -12.93 7.33
CA ILE A 74 8.70 -12.11 7.25
C ILE A 74 9.60 -12.26 8.47
N PHE A 75 9.07 -12.33 9.69
CA PHE A 75 9.85 -12.28 10.93
C PHE A 75 9.90 -13.62 11.65
N TRP A 76 8.76 -14.32 11.75
CA TRP A 76 8.64 -15.49 12.65
C TRP A 76 8.70 -16.85 11.96
N CYS A 77 8.66 -16.90 10.63
CA CYS A 77 8.88 -18.13 9.91
C CYS A 77 10.30 -18.66 10.21
N PRO A 78 10.49 -19.93 10.62
CA PRO A 78 11.82 -20.47 10.90
C PRO A 78 12.83 -20.30 9.76
N VAL A 79 12.36 -20.37 8.51
CA VAL A 79 13.20 -20.11 7.33
C VAL A 79 13.63 -18.64 7.26
N ALA A 80 12.74 -17.70 7.60
CA ALA A 80 13.05 -16.29 7.68
C ALA A 80 13.98 -15.98 8.87
N GLN A 81 13.77 -16.61 10.02
CA GLN A 81 14.64 -16.47 11.19
C GLN A 81 16.08 -16.91 10.90
N GLY A 82 16.27 -17.93 10.06
CA GLY A 82 17.62 -18.31 9.60
C GLY A 82 18.37 -17.17 8.90
N ILE A 83 17.67 -16.29 8.19
CA ILE A 83 18.26 -15.10 7.55
C ILE A 83 18.45 -13.98 8.58
N TRP A 84 17.46 -13.75 9.46
CA TRP A 84 17.54 -12.71 10.49
C TRP A 84 18.69 -12.93 11.48
N ASN A 85 18.93 -14.19 11.88
CA ASN A 85 20.02 -14.54 12.79
C ASN A 85 21.40 -14.21 12.18
N LEU A 86 21.55 -14.34 10.86
CA LEU A 86 22.78 -14.00 10.14
C LEU A 86 22.94 -12.50 9.89
N MET A 87 21.84 -11.75 9.87
CA MET A 87 21.84 -10.28 9.73
C MET A 87 22.08 -9.56 11.07
N GLU A 88 22.17 -10.30 12.18
CA GLU A 88 22.46 -9.79 13.53
C GLU A 88 21.44 -8.77 14.07
N PHE A 89 20.17 -8.83 13.63
CA PHE A 89 19.09 -8.01 14.19
C PHE A 89 18.54 -8.63 15.48
N SER A 90 19.33 -8.55 16.56
CA SER A 90 19.05 -9.19 17.85
C SER A 90 17.71 -8.77 18.48
N PHE A 91 17.24 -7.55 18.22
CA PHE A 91 15.96 -7.05 18.74
C PHE A 91 14.77 -7.93 18.33
N LEU A 92 14.86 -8.67 17.21
CA LEU A 92 13.79 -9.59 16.81
C LEU A 92 13.63 -10.79 17.76
N HIS A 93 14.65 -11.12 18.57
CA HIS A 93 14.52 -12.15 19.61
C HIS A 93 13.77 -11.64 20.85
N GLU A 94 13.73 -10.33 21.07
CA GLU A 94 13.07 -9.70 22.22
C GLU A 94 11.59 -9.41 21.94
N VAL A 95 11.22 -9.35 20.67
CA VAL A 95 9.87 -9.09 20.18
C VAL A 95 9.06 -10.40 20.21
N LYS A 96 7.90 -10.38 20.89
CA LYS A 96 6.99 -11.53 20.94
C LYS A 96 6.42 -11.85 19.54
N GLU A 97 6.23 -13.13 19.25
CA GLU A 97 5.66 -13.62 17.97
C GLU A 97 4.26 -13.08 17.65
N GLU A 98 3.55 -12.56 18.64
CA GLU A 98 2.20 -11.99 18.53
C GLU A 98 2.17 -10.58 17.93
N ILE A 99 3.33 -9.96 17.71
CA ILE A 99 3.43 -8.60 17.20
C ILE A 99 3.23 -8.58 15.67
N ASP A 100 2.33 -7.71 15.20
CA ASP A 100 2.01 -7.55 13.78
C ASP A 100 3.14 -6.85 13.00
N PHE A 101 3.06 -6.90 11.66
CA PHE A 101 4.16 -6.39 10.83
C PHE A 101 4.41 -4.90 11.07
N LYS A 102 3.32 -4.15 11.26
CA LYS A 102 3.34 -2.72 11.54
C LYS A 102 4.18 -2.40 12.77
N ASN A 103 3.91 -3.07 13.89
CA ASN A 103 4.56 -2.76 15.16
C ASN A 103 6.04 -3.19 15.14
N VAL A 104 6.39 -4.29 14.47
CA VAL A 104 7.81 -4.65 14.24
C VAL A 104 8.52 -3.57 13.41
N LEU A 105 7.89 -3.08 12.34
CA LEU A 105 8.49 -2.04 11.48
C LEU A 105 8.71 -0.72 12.23
N LEU A 106 7.73 -0.30 13.05
CA LEU A 106 7.84 0.90 13.87
C LEU A 106 8.94 0.73 14.93
N TYR A 107 8.95 -0.39 15.64
CA TYR A 107 9.96 -0.67 16.66
C TYR A 107 11.37 -0.71 16.06
N ALA A 108 11.56 -1.40 14.92
CA ALA A 108 12.83 -1.43 14.21
C ALA A 108 13.35 -0.03 13.89
N SER A 109 12.48 0.88 13.46
CA SER A 109 12.86 2.25 13.13
C SER A 109 13.29 3.11 14.34
N GLU A 110 12.92 2.68 15.55
CA GLU A 110 13.27 3.37 16.79
C GLU A 110 14.55 2.81 17.41
N VAL A 111 14.79 1.50 17.29
CA VAL A 111 15.90 0.81 17.98
C VAL A 111 17.16 0.65 17.15
N VAL A 112 17.07 0.77 15.82
CA VAL A 112 18.25 0.73 14.95
C VAL A 112 18.47 2.06 14.24
N ASP A 113 19.73 2.33 13.86
CA ASP A 113 20.05 3.53 13.10
C ASP A 113 19.47 3.50 11.67
N ARG A 114 19.62 4.61 10.94
CA ARG A 114 19.03 4.77 9.60
C ARG A 114 19.59 3.78 8.57
N GLU A 115 20.85 3.39 8.69
CA GLU A 115 21.49 2.44 7.78
C GLU A 115 21.02 1.02 8.08
N ALA A 116 21.06 0.62 9.35
CA ALA A 116 20.55 -0.64 9.83
C ALA A 116 19.05 -0.79 9.49
N PHE A 117 18.26 0.28 9.62
CA PHE A 117 16.84 0.27 9.24
C PHE A 117 16.64 0.08 7.73
N ALA A 118 17.52 0.66 6.90
CA ALA A 118 17.49 0.41 5.47
C ALA A 118 17.83 -1.05 5.13
N LYS A 119 18.86 -1.62 5.75
CA LYS A 119 19.23 -3.03 5.63
C LYS A 119 18.11 -3.96 6.14
N PHE A 120 17.43 -3.59 7.22
CA PHE A 120 16.26 -4.29 7.76
C PHE A 120 15.11 -4.36 6.74
N ILE A 121 14.79 -3.25 6.08
CA ILE A 121 13.74 -3.21 5.05
C ILE A 121 14.13 -4.02 3.81
N ILE A 122 15.40 -3.95 3.38
CA ILE A 122 15.91 -4.77 2.27
C ILE A 122 15.85 -6.26 2.61
N CYS A 123 16.26 -6.63 3.83
CA CYS A 123 16.19 -8.01 4.32
C CYS A 123 14.76 -8.53 4.32
N SER A 124 13.81 -7.76 4.84
CA SER A 124 12.38 -8.08 4.82
C SER A 124 11.88 -8.36 3.40
N TRP A 125 12.31 -7.55 2.42
CA TRP A 125 11.97 -7.75 1.01
C TRP A 125 12.65 -8.96 0.38
N ALA A 126 13.90 -9.24 0.75
CA ALA A 126 14.64 -10.41 0.31
C ALA A 126 13.95 -11.69 0.79
N ILE A 127 13.57 -11.75 2.06
CA ILE A 127 12.81 -12.86 2.66
C ILE A 127 11.50 -13.07 1.92
N TRP A 128 10.74 -12.00 1.68
CA TRP A 128 9.51 -12.07 0.91
C TRP A 128 9.72 -12.63 -0.51
N THR A 129 10.81 -12.21 -1.15
CA THR A 129 11.17 -12.64 -2.50
C THR A 129 11.53 -14.13 -2.51
N GLU A 130 12.35 -14.59 -1.58
CA GLU A 130 12.66 -16.02 -1.42
C GLU A 130 11.40 -16.85 -1.12
N ARG A 131 10.53 -16.37 -0.24
CA ARG A 131 9.26 -17.02 0.05
C ARG A 131 8.39 -17.19 -1.20
N ASN A 132 8.29 -16.16 -2.05
CA ASN A 132 7.50 -16.24 -3.28
C ASN A 132 8.09 -17.18 -4.33
N LYS A 133 9.41 -17.36 -4.37
CA LYS A 133 10.04 -18.36 -5.25
C LYS A 133 9.43 -19.75 -5.04
N ILE A 134 9.26 -20.16 -3.78
CA ILE A 134 8.61 -21.44 -3.45
C ILE A 134 7.16 -21.49 -3.89
N THR A 135 6.39 -20.41 -3.71
CA THR A 135 5.01 -20.34 -4.24
C THR A 135 4.95 -20.56 -5.75
N HIS A 136 6.00 -20.15 -6.48
CA HIS A 136 6.12 -20.30 -7.93
C HIS A 136 6.97 -21.50 -8.37
N GLY A 137 7.26 -22.46 -7.48
CA GLY A 137 8.00 -23.68 -7.81
C GLY A 137 9.50 -23.49 -8.09
N GLN A 138 10.06 -22.36 -7.68
CA GLN A 138 11.48 -22.04 -7.81
C GLN A 138 12.26 -22.41 -6.54
N GLN A 139 13.56 -22.63 -6.68
CA GLN A 139 14.46 -22.95 -5.58
C GLN A 139 14.84 -21.69 -4.77
N ILE A 140 14.82 -21.80 -3.44
CA ILE A 140 15.33 -20.75 -2.55
C ILE A 140 16.84 -20.83 -2.38
N ARG A 141 17.46 -19.67 -2.19
CA ARG A 141 18.88 -19.56 -1.82
C ARG A 141 19.08 -19.99 -0.37
N GLN A 142 20.28 -20.50 -0.05
CA GLN A 142 20.65 -20.69 1.35
C GLN A 142 20.79 -19.32 2.05
N PRO A 143 20.49 -19.23 3.36
CA PRO A 143 20.48 -17.96 4.09
C PRO A 143 21.76 -17.12 3.93
N GLN A 144 22.93 -17.75 3.90
CA GLN A 144 24.23 -17.07 3.76
C GLN A 144 24.30 -16.26 2.46
N PHE A 145 23.90 -16.86 1.33
CA PHE A 145 23.89 -16.17 0.03
C PHE A 145 22.85 -15.06 -0.04
N VAL A 146 21.76 -15.15 0.74
CA VAL A 146 20.78 -14.06 0.84
C VAL A 146 21.39 -12.88 1.59
N VAL A 147 22.08 -13.13 2.70
CA VAL A 147 22.75 -12.09 3.49
C VAL A 147 23.89 -11.41 2.73
N GLU A 148 24.76 -12.19 2.09
CA GLU A 148 25.82 -11.66 1.21
C GLU A 148 25.24 -10.78 0.10
N TRP A 149 24.14 -11.24 -0.51
CA TRP A 149 23.45 -10.46 -1.52
C TRP A 149 22.82 -9.18 -0.96
N ILE A 150 22.22 -9.19 0.25
CA ILE A 150 21.66 -7.99 0.88
C ILE A 150 22.76 -6.94 1.09
N SER A 151 23.92 -7.35 1.62
CA SER A 151 25.06 -6.48 1.84
C SER A 151 25.58 -5.91 0.53
N SER A 152 25.84 -6.75 -0.48
CA SER A 152 26.28 -6.31 -1.81
C SER A 152 25.27 -5.37 -2.47
N TYR A 153 23.98 -5.69 -2.35
CA TYR A 153 22.90 -4.89 -2.91
C TYR A 153 22.82 -3.50 -2.25
N TYR A 154 22.94 -3.43 -0.92
CA TYR A 154 22.97 -2.15 -0.20
C TYR A 154 24.18 -1.31 -0.62
N GLU A 155 25.37 -1.89 -0.71
CA GLU A 155 26.58 -1.19 -1.19
C GLU A 155 26.41 -0.70 -2.64
N SER A 156 25.79 -1.49 -3.51
CA SER A 156 25.49 -1.07 -4.89
C SER A 156 24.56 0.15 -4.95
N ILE A 157 23.60 0.24 -4.01
CA ILE A 157 22.69 1.39 -3.90
C ILE A 157 23.43 2.64 -3.44
N LEU A 158 24.44 2.49 -2.57
CA LEU A 158 25.30 3.58 -2.15
C LEU A 158 26.21 4.05 -3.29
N SER A 159 26.83 3.12 -4.01
CA SER A 159 27.76 3.43 -5.11
C SER A 159 27.09 4.03 -6.35
N MET A 160 25.85 3.64 -6.67
CA MET A 160 25.06 4.28 -7.74
C MET A 160 24.74 5.76 -7.48
N LYS A 161 24.91 6.24 -6.24
CA LYS A 161 24.72 7.65 -5.87
C LYS A 161 26.00 8.47 -5.93
N GLU A 162 27.15 7.82 -6.04
CA GLU A 162 28.43 8.47 -6.21
C GLU A 162 28.78 8.54 -7.70
N GLY A 163 28.26 9.56 -8.40
CA GLY A 163 28.86 9.98 -9.68
C GLY A 163 30.34 10.33 -9.49
N PRO A 164 31.17 10.37 -10.56
CA PRO A 164 32.63 10.44 -10.45
C PRO A 164 33.06 11.65 -9.61
N LYS A 165 33.62 11.37 -8.42
CA LYS A 165 34.10 12.39 -7.48
C LYS A 165 35.38 13.00 -8.01
N LYS A 166 35.33 14.29 -8.36
CA LYS A 166 36.52 15.14 -8.48
C LYS A 166 37.17 15.26 -7.11
N SER A 167 38.47 15.00 -7.08
CA SER A 167 39.35 15.10 -5.93
C SER A 167 39.48 16.54 -5.43
N SER A 168 39.38 16.72 -4.12
CA SER A 168 40.05 17.82 -3.42
C SER A 168 40.33 17.40 -1.98
N GLN A 169 41.61 17.10 -1.72
CA GLN A 169 42.20 17.01 -0.40
C GLN A 169 42.05 18.35 0.34
N ALA A 170 41.74 18.32 1.63
CA ALA A 170 42.41 19.17 2.62
C ALA A 170 42.21 18.61 4.04
N ASN A 171 43.35 18.50 4.72
CA ASN A 171 43.64 18.08 6.08
C ASN A 171 42.81 18.73 7.21
N GLY A 172 42.75 18.03 8.36
CA GLY A 172 43.11 18.69 9.64
C GLY A 172 42.33 18.34 10.92
N ARG A 173 42.83 17.32 11.64
CA ARG A 173 43.06 17.24 13.10
C ARG A 173 41.91 17.36 14.14
N ASN A 174 41.73 16.23 14.84
CA ASN A 174 41.53 15.96 16.28
C ASN A 174 41.12 17.09 17.25
N ARG A 175 40.17 16.75 18.16
CA ARG A 175 40.38 16.77 19.62
C ARG A 175 39.28 16.02 20.39
N GLU A 176 39.72 15.20 21.34
CA GLU A 176 38.95 14.55 22.42
C GLU A 176 38.45 15.56 23.47
N ALA A 177 37.38 15.24 24.20
CA ALA A 177 37.33 15.27 25.67
C ALA A 177 35.96 14.81 26.23
N SER A 178 36.03 14.28 27.44
CA SER A 178 35.12 13.38 28.14
C SER A 178 34.11 14.05 29.10
N ALA A 179 33.13 13.23 29.52
CA ALA A 179 32.60 13.06 30.90
C ALA A 179 31.55 14.01 31.53
N GLY A 180 30.58 13.38 32.23
CA GLY A 180 29.70 13.93 33.28
C GLY A 180 28.23 13.49 33.14
N SER A 181 27.78 12.35 33.69
CA SER A 181 27.26 12.08 35.07
C SER A 181 25.84 12.60 35.40
N SER A 182 24.91 11.64 35.58
CA SER A 182 23.78 11.48 36.55
C SER A 182 22.93 12.69 37.04
N THR A 183 21.59 12.61 37.11
CA THR A 183 20.82 11.99 38.22
C THR A 183 19.29 12.02 37.97
N SER A 184 18.56 11.13 38.66
CA SER A 184 17.12 10.86 38.64
C SER A 184 16.27 11.78 39.54
N ALA A 185 14.96 11.92 39.23
CA ALA A 185 13.93 12.25 40.24
C ALA A 185 12.55 11.70 39.82
N GLN A 186 11.85 11.09 40.80
CA GLN A 186 10.54 10.44 40.75
C GLN A 186 9.39 11.48 40.86
N GLU A 187 8.21 11.19 40.29
CA GLU A 187 6.95 11.87 40.67
C GLU A 187 5.74 10.91 40.72
N GLN A 188 4.80 11.27 41.61
CA GLN A 188 3.88 10.44 42.40
C GLN A 188 2.57 10.01 41.71
N ARG A 189 2.02 8.86 42.12
CA ARG A 189 0.67 8.37 41.79
C ARG A 189 -0.37 8.91 42.78
N LEU A 190 -1.48 9.45 42.28
CA LEU A 190 -2.73 9.73 43.01
C LEU A 190 -3.85 8.90 42.36
N TYR A 191 -4.54 8.05 43.12
CA TYR A 191 -5.75 7.35 42.68
C TYR A 191 -6.94 7.80 43.55
N SER A 192 -8.04 8.20 42.91
CA SER A 192 -9.36 8.37 43.53
C SER A 192 -10.26 7.17 43.19
N ASN A 193 -11.13 6.78 44.13
CA ASN A 193 -12.00 5.61 44.00
C ASN A 193 -13.22 5.95 43.13
N LEU A 194 -13.39 5.24 42.01
CA LEU A 194 -14.53 5.35 41.09
C LEU A 194 -15.41 4.10 41.23
N MET A 195 -16.71 4.30 41.50
CA MET A 195 -17.69 3.22 41.48
C MET A 195 -18.48 3.27 40.16
N VAL A 196 -18.45 2.18 39.41
CA VAL A 196 -19.15 2.04 38.13
C VAL A 196 -20.08 0.84 38.21
N ASP A 197 -21.29 0.99 37.69
CA ASP A 197 -22.23 -0.11 37.47
C ASP A 197 -22.72 -0.12 36.02
N ALA A 198 -23.09 -1.29 35.53
CA ALA A 198 -23.58 -1.51 34.18
C ALA A 198 -24.78 -2.46 34.21
N ALA A 199 -25.88 -2.02 33.59
CA ALA A 199 -27.05 -2.86 33.38
C ALA A 199 -27.15 -3.25 31.91
N VAL A 200 -27.30 -4.54 31.64
CA VAL A 200 -27.55 -5.05 30.29
C VAL A 200 -28.97 -5.60 30.22
N LEU A 201 -29.80 -5.00 29.38
CA LEU A 201 -31.15 -5.50 29.13
C LEU A 201 -31.11 -6.48 27.95
N SER A 202 -31.07 -7.78 28.27
CA SER A 202 -30.86 -8.87 27.31
C SER A 202 -31.93 -8.96 26.21
N THR A 203 -33.11 -8.40 26.42
CA THR A 203 -34.23 -8.43 25.46
C THR A 203 -34.14 -7.39 24.35
N THR A 204 -33.36 -6.32 24.54
CA THR A 204 -33.29 -5.20 23.58
C THR A 204 -31.86 -4.86 23.15
N SER A 205 -30.86 -5.59 23.64
CA SER A 205 -29.43 -5.29 23.43
C SER A 205 -29.03 -3.86 23.83
N ILE A 206 -29.75 -3.28 24.79
CA ILE A 206 -29.46 -1.95 25.35
C ILE A 206 -28.56 -2.14 26.57
N VAL A 207 -27.47 -1.37 26.62
CA VAL A 207 -26.55 -1.29 27.76
C VAL A 207 -26.69 0.07 28.40
N GLY A 208 -27.04 0.10 29.69
CA GLY A 208 -27.02 1.29 30.54
C GLY A 208 -25.77 1.31 31.40
N LEU A 209 -25.11 2.46 31.49
CA LEU A 209 -23.91 2.66 32.32
C LEU A 209 -24.21 3.75 33.36
N GLY A 210 -23.95 3.45 34.63
CA GLY A 210 -24.01 4.39 35.73
C GLY A 210 -22.64 4.55 36.38
N ALA A 211 -22.26 5.77 36.73
CA ALA A 211 -21.04 6.04 37.48
C ALA A 211 -21.35 7.04 38.59
N VAL A 212 -20.83 6.77 39.79
CA VAL A 212 -20.97 7.63 40.97
C VAL A 212 -19.57 7.87 41.55
N THR A 213 -19.30 9.11 41.90
CA THR A 213 -18.09 9.54 42.61
C THR A 213 -18.51 10.14 43.95
N GLU A 214 -17.86 9.77 45.05
CA GLU A 214 -18.05 10.46 46.34
C GLU A 214 -17.58 11.91 46.20
N GLU A 215 -18.45 12.86 46.57
CA GLU A 215 -18.25 14.30 46.39
C GLU A 215 -17.04 14.82 47.16
N GLN A 216 -16.11 15.47 46.44
CA GLN A 216 -15.37 16.61 46.98
C GLN A 216 -15.20 17.67 45.88
N ASP A 217 -16.03 18.73 45.98
CA ASP A 217 -15.95 20.09 45.41
C ASP A 217 -15.34 20.37 44.02
N SER A 218 -15.20 19.36 43.15
CA SER A 218 -14.79 19.57 41.76
C SER A 218 -15.69 18.77 40.81
N PRO A 219 -16.16 19.39 39.70
CA PRO A 219 -16.98 18.68 38.72
C PRO A 219 -16.18 17.48 38.16
N PRO A 220 -16.85 16.38 37.78
CA PRO A 220 -16.18 15.12 37.46
C PRO A 220 -15.20 15.29 36.30
N PRO A 221 -14.16 14.43 36.19
CA PRO A 221 -13.27 14.40 35.04
C PRO A 221 -14.06 13.93 33.80
N TRP A 222 -14.71 14.86 33.12
CA TRP A 222 -15.49 14.68 31.89
C TRP A 222 -14.65 14.12 30.72
N GLU A 223 -13.35 14.00 30.91
CA GLU A 223 -12.37 13.33 30.06
C GLU A 223 -12.66 11.83 29.87
N ILE A 224 -13.24 11.17 30.87
CA ILE A 224 -13.62 9.75 30.79
C ILE A 224 -14.71 9.51 29.73
N LEU A 225 -15.66 10.44 29.60
CA LEU A 225 -16.71 10.33 28.58
C LEU A 225 -16.15 10.51 27.16
N ASN A 226 -15.10 11.31 26.99
CA ASN A 226 -14.39 11.44 25.72
C ASN A 226 -13.68 10.13 25.34
N LEU A 227 -13.14 9.39 26.32
CA LEU A 227 -12.54 8.06 26.11
C LEU A 227 -13.58 7.02 25.71
N ILE A 228 -14.71 6.94 26.44
CA ILE A 228 -15.78 5.97 26.17
C ILE A 228 -16.44 6.23 24.81
N SER A 229 -16.61 7.50 24.44
CA SER A 229 -17.26 7.88 23.19
C SER A 229 -16.55 7.37 21.91
N GLN A 230 -15.25 7.07 21.99
CA GLN A 230 -14.48 6.49 20.89
C GLN A 230 -14.87 5.03 20.59
N PHE A 231 -15.51 4.36 21.54
CA PHE A 231 -15.97 2.97 21.41
C PHE A 231 -17.45 2.87 21.00
N LEU A 232 -18.15 3.99 20.84
CA LEU A 232 -19.56 4.03 20.47
C LEU A 232 -19.72 4.20 18.95
N ASP A 233 -20.65 3.47 18.35
CA ASP A 233 -20.95 3.62 16.93
C ASP A 233 -21.65 4.96 16.64
N PRO A 234 -21.63 5.45 15.38
CA PRO A 234 -22.19 6.76 15.01
C PRO A 234 -23.69 6.93 15.30
N LYS A 235 -24.47 5.83 15.35
CA LYS A 235 -25.90 5.85 15.69
C LYS A 235 -26.06 6.01 17.20
N THR A 236 -25.27 5.29 17.99
CA THR A 236 -25.24 5.40 19.45
C THR A 236 -24.78 6.78 19.91
N LEU A 237 -23.78 7.36 19.25
CA LEU A 237 -23.33 8.74 19.48
C LEU A 237 -24.42 9.78 19.22
N ALA A 238 -25.24 9.57 18.18
CA ALA A 238 -26.37 10.46 17.90
C ALA A 238 -27.45 10.36 18.99
N MET A 239 -27.77 9.16 19.47
CA MET A 239 -28.73 8.95 20.57
C MET A 239 -28.21 9.56 21.89
N ALA A 240 -26.94 9.32 22.20
CA ALA A 240 -26.22 9.91 23.32
C ALA A 240 -26.27 11.46 23.30
N SER A 241 -26.16 12.08 22.12
CA SER A 241 -26.22 13.55 21.98
C SER A 241 -27.57 14.18 22.36
N CYS A 242 -28.62 13.38 22.53
CA CYS A 242 -29.96 13.83 22.90
C CYS A 242 -30.23 13.77 24.41
N VAL A 243 -29.30 13.25 25.22
CA VAL A 243 -29.51 13.01 26.67
C VAL A 243 -29.51 14.31 27.47
N SER A 244 -28.59 15.23 27.20
CA SER A 244 -28.52 16.55 27.85
C SER A 244 -27.72 17.56 27.02
N LYS A 245 -27.75 18.85 27.40
CA LYS A 245 -26.94 19.89 26.73
C LYS A 245 -25.44 19.56 26.74
N SER A 246 -24.93 19.05 27.86
CA SER A 246 -23.51 18.67 27.99
C SER A 246 -23.14 17.50 27.09
N TRP A 247 -24.01 16.48 27.01
CA TRP A 247 -23.83 15.34 26.09
C TRP A 247 -23.91 15.77 24.63
N SER A 248 -24.80 16.71 24.30
CA SER A 248 -24.94 17.25 22.95
C SER A 248 -23.67 17.95 22.47
N ILE A 249 -23.05 18.75 23.35
CA ILE A 249 -21.78 19.45 23.07
C ILE A 249 -20.65 18.45 22.88
N LEU A 250 -20.52 17.47 23.78
CA LEU A 250 -19.43 16.48 23.75
C LEU A 250 -19.54 15.57 22.51
N MET A 251 -20.72 15.00 22.26
CA MET A 251 -20.97 14.11 21.12
C MET A 251 -21.06 14.85 19.78
N SER A 252 -20.94 16.18 19.78
CA SER A 252 -20.80 16.99 18.56
C SER A 252 -19.37 17.47 18.31
N SER A 253 -18.41 17.07 19.16
CA SER A 253 -17.00 17.43 19.04
C SER A 253 -16.37 16.91 17.76
N ASN A 254 -15.63 17.78 17.06
CA ASN A 254 -14.93 17.41 15.83
C ASN A 254 -13.89 16.30 16.03
N ASN A 255 -13.27 16.22 17.21
CA ASN A 255 -12.25 15.23 17.52
C ASN A 255 -12.79 13.79 17.48
N LEU A 256 -14.09 13.64 17.76
CA LEU A 256 -14.79 12.37 17.76
C LEU A 256 -15.24 11.98 16.35
N TRP A 257 -15.79 12.93 15.58
CA TRP A 257 -16.30 12.65 14.24
C TRP A 257 -15.20 12.58 13.16
N LYS A 258 -14.03 13.19 13.39
CA LYS A 258 -12.93 13.20 12.41
C LYS A 258 -12.40 11.78 12.10
N PRO A 259 -12.04 10.93 13.09
CA PRO A 259 -11.64 9.55 12.82
C PRO A 259 -12.74 8.72 12.15
N ILE A 260 -14.01 8.91 12.56
CA ILE A 260 -15.17 8.21 11.99
C ILE A 260 -15.34 8.57 10.50
N CYS A 261 -15.22 9.86 10.16
CA CYS A 261 -15.27 10.33 8.78
C CYS A 261 -14.12 9.78 7.95
N GLN A 262 -12.91 9.79 8.49
CA GLN A 262 -11.70 9.31 7.82
C GLN A 262 -11.75 7.80 7.59
N THR A 263 -12.31 7.02 8.51
CA THR A 263 -12.42 5.57 8.37
C THR A 263 -13.52 5.17 7.38
N GLN A 264 -14.69 5.80 7.44
CA GLN A 264 -15.85 5.41 6.60
C GLN A 264 -15.86 6.06 5.22
N PHE A 265 -15.23 7.23 5.05
CA PHE A 265 -15.27 8.01 3.81
C PHE A 265 -13.88 8.51 3.37
N SER A 266 -12.82 7.78 3.73
CA SER A 266 -11.40 8.09 3.43
C SER A 266 -11.17 8.61 2.01
N SER A 267 -11.76 7.94 1.01
CA SER A 267 -11.59 8.26 -0.42
C SER A 267 -12.39 9.46 -0.91
N SER A 268 -13.49 9.82 -0.23
CA SER A 268 -14.32 10.97 -0.60
C SER A 268 -13.91 12.26 0.12
N LEU A 269 -13.24 12.13 1.27
CA LEU A 269 -12.83 13.24 2.14
C LEU A 269 -11.33 13.55 2.07
N SER A 270 -10.52 12.72 1.40
CA SER A 270 -9.09 12.95 1.17
C SER A 270 -8.79 14.26 0.43
N ASN A 271 -9.73 14.78 -0.35
CA ASN A 271 -9.57 16.06 -1.06
C ASN A 271 -10.13 17.27 -0.27
N LEU A 272 -10.81 17.02 0.86
CA LEU A 272 -11.48 18.04 1.68
C LEU A 272 -10.61 18.59 2.80
N HIS A 273 -9.33 18.20 2.88
CA HIS A 273 -8.39 18.60 3.95
C HIS A 273 -8.21 20.12 4.10
N ASN A 274 -8.60 20.92 3.11
CA ASN A 274 -8.44 22.39 3.11
C ASN A 274 -9.72 23.17 3.45
N LEU A 275 -10.86 22.53 3.72
CA LEU A 275 -12.10 23.22 4.09
C LEU A 275 -12.22 23.32 5.61
N THR A 276 -11.65 24.38 6.17
CA THR A 276 -11.58 24.63 7.62
C THR A 276 -12.91 25.05 8.26
N SER A 277 -13.98 25.27 7.49
CA SER A 277 -15.23 25.85 8.01
C SER A 277 -16.34 24.84 8.33
N VAL A 278 -16.26 23.59 7.88
CA VAL A 278 -17.36 22.63 8.00
C VAL A 278 -17.10 21.59 9.10
N PRO A 279 -17.98 21.48 10.12
CA PRO A 279 -17.84 20.47 11.17
C PRO A 279 -17.89 19.03 10.62
N TYR A 280 -17.04 18.13 11.14
CA TYR A 280 -16.94 16.73 10.69
C TYR A 280 -18.26 15.96 10.85
N LYS A 281 -19.05 16.26 11.89
CA LYS A 281 -20.41 15.71 12.07
C LYS A 281 -21.32 16.02 10.87
N ARG A 282 -21.21 17.21 10.29
CA ARG A 282 -21.99 17.63 9.11
C ARG A 282 -21.48 16.96 7.84
N LEU A 283 -20.15 16.86 7.67
CA LEU A 283 -19.55 16.09 6.57
C LEU A 283 -19.99 14.63 6.59
N TYR A 284 -19.98 13.99 7.77
CA TYR A 284 -20.48 12.63 7.95
C TYR A 284 -21.92 12.47 7.47
N ALA A 285 -22.82 13.38 7.88
CA ALA A 285 -24.22 13.34 7.50
C ALA A 285 -24.43 13.51 5.99
N ILE A 286 -23.70 14.45 5.36
CA ILE A 286 -23.77 14.68 3.91
C ILE A 286 -23.24 13.48 3.14
N SER A 287 -22.07 12.95 3.52
CA SER A 287 -21.45 11.78 2.86
C SER A 287 -22.34 10.54 2.99
N ARG A 288 -22.92 10.29 4.16
CA ARG A 288 -23.87 9.18 4.37
C ARG A 288 -25.12 9.35 3.50
N ALA A 289 -25.67 10.56 3.44
CA ALA A 289 -26.81 10.85 2.57
C ALA A 289 -26.45 10.74 1.07
N ALA A 290 -25.20 11.01 0.68
CA ALA A 290 -24.72 10.84 -0.69
C ALA A 290 -24.56 9.36 -1.05
N VAL A 291 -24.05 8.53 -0.12
CA VAL A 291 -23.97 7.07 -0.30
C VAL A 291 -25.37 6.47 -0.47
N LEU A 292 -26.34 6.89 0.35
CA LEU A 292 -27.73 6.45 0.22
C LEU A 292 -28.40 6.94 -1.08
N ARG A 293 -27.84 7.98 -1.71
CA ARG A 293 -28.31 8.54 -2.99
C ARG A 293 -27.59 7.97 -4.22
N ARG A 294 -26.55 7.14 -4.06
CA ARG A 294 -25.85 6.53 -5.21
C ARG A 294 -26.81 5.55 -5.90
N GLN A 295 -27.28 5.92 -7.10
CA GLN A 295 -27.84 4.94 -8.03
C GLN A 295 -26.75 3.96 -8.45
N PRO A 296 -27.09 2.69 -8.73
CA PRO A 296 -26.14 1.76 -9.34
C PRO A 296 -25.60 2.38 -10.64
N PRO A 297 -24.28 2.30 -10.90
CA PRO A 297 -23.70 2.90 -12.09
C PRO A 297 -24.37 2.34 -13.35
N CYS A 298 -24.66 3.21 -14.32
CA CYS A 298 -25.33 2.82 -15.57
C CYS A 298 -24.62 1.62 -16.22
N LYS A 299 -25.40 0.72 -16.82
CA LYS A 299 -24.85 -0.45 -17.51
C LYS A 299 -23.96 0.01 -18.68
N PRO A 300 -22.76 -0.58 -18.89
CA PRO A 300 -21.91 -0.23 -20.01
C PRO A 300 -22.66 -0.42 -21.35
N ARG A 301 -22.40 0.48 -22.29
CA ARG A 301 -22.98 0.44 -23.64
C ARG A 301 -22.18 -0.48 -24.56
N LEU A 302 -20.86 -0.49 -24.42
CA LEU A 302 -19.96 -1.42 -25.09
C LEU A 302 -20.03 -2.84 -24.51
N SER A 303 -19.82 -3.83 -25.37
CA SER A 303 -19.56 -5.21 -24.97
C SER A 303 -18.16 -5.63 -25.42
N LEU A 304 -17.53 -6.57 -24.70
CA LEU A 304 -16.21 -7.11 -25.06
C LEU A 304 -16.14 -7.68 -26.48
N LYS A 305 -17.26 -8.19 -27.00
CA LYS A 305 -17.34 -8.73 -28.37
C LYS A 305 -17.07 -7.67 -29.44
N ASP A 306 -17.36 -6.41 -29.11
CA ASP A 306 -17.23 -5.24 -29.98
C ASP A 306 -15.80 -4.67 -29.95
N LEU A 307 -14.89 -5.23 -29.16
CA LEU A 307 -13.53 -4.71 -28.97
C LEU A 307 -12.47 -5.63 -29.58
N ILE A 308 -11.42 -5.00 -30.12
CA ILE A 308 -10.20 -5.65 -30.62
C ILE A 308 -9.02 -4.99 -29.90
N PHE A 309 -8.13 -5.81 -29.34
CA PHE A 309 -6.91 -5.32 -28.70
C PHE A 309 -5.73 -5.45 -29.64
N THR A 310 -4.95 -4.38 -29.77
CA THR A 310 -3.72 -4.37 -30.55
C THR A 310 -2.56 -3.98 -29.65
N VAL A 311 -1.55 -4.84 -29.55
CA VAL A 311 -0.30 -4.55 -28.83
C VAL A 311 0.84 -4.61 -29.81
N ASN A 312 1.64 -3.54 -29.87
CA ASN A 312 2.84 -3.45 -30.68
C ASN A 312 4.03 -3.13 -29.77
N VAL A 313 5.13 -3.86 -29.97
CA VAL A 313 6.40 -3.58 -29.29
C VAL A 313 7.50 -3.44 -30.32
N ARG A 314 8.25 -2.35 -30.25
CA ARG A 314 9.30 -2.03 -31.21
C ARG A 314 10.61 -1.68 -30.51
N ARG A 315 11.73 -2.04 -31.14
CA ARG A 315 13.07 -1.65 -30.64
C ARG A 315 13.34 -0.19 -30.97
N LYS A 316 13.82 0.58 -29.99
CA LYS A 316 14.13 2.00 -30.18
C LYS A 316 15.31 2.23 -31.13
N ASN A 317 16.32 1.36 -31.09
CA ASN A 317 17.59 1.60 -31.80
C ASN A 317 17.57 1.19 -33.28
N ASN A 318 16.85 0.14 -33.65
CA ASN A 318 16.80 -0.37 -35.04
C ASN A 318 15.42 -0.24 -35.71
N LYS A 319 14.41 0.31 -35.01
CA LYS A 319 13.00 0.37 -35.46
C LYS A 319 12.39 -0.95 -35.95
N GLY A 320 13.07 -2.08 -35.73
CA GLY A 320 12.53 -3.41 -35.99
C GLY A 320 11.40 -3.72 -35.01
N GLU A 321 10.30 -4.24 -35.54
CA GLU A 321 9.18 -4.73 -34.77
C GLU A 321 9.60 -5.97 -33.98
N VAL A 322 9.41 -5.95 -32.66
CA VAL A 322 9.68 -7.12 -31.80
C VAL A 322 8.55 -8.13 -31.96
N PHE A 323 7.31 -7.65 -31.80
CA PHE A 323 6.10 -8.41 -32.10
C PHE A 323 4.90 -7.49 -32.26
N ALA A 324 3.89 -8.00 -32.95
CA ALA A 324 2.53 -7.49 -32.94
C ALA A 324 1.55 -8.59 -32.52
N ALA A 325 0.65 -8.22 -31.63
CA ALA A 325 -0.46 -9.05 -31.18
C ALA A 325 -1.77 -8.33 -31.49
N VAL A 326 -2.69 -9.04 -32.15
CA VAL A 326 -4.03 -8.55 -32.46
C VAL A 326 -4.98 -9.67 -32.11
N SER A 327 -5.82 -9.46 -31.10
CA SER A 327 -6.80 -10.47 -30.71
C SER A 327 -8.09 -9.82 -30.21
N LYS A 328 -9.18 -10.58 -30.27
CA LYS A 328 -10.33 -10.28 -29.41
C LYS A 328 -9.92 -10.50 -27.94
N PRO A 329 -10.52 -9.80 -26.98
CA PRO A 329 -10.26 -10.02 -25.57
C PRO A 329 -10.68 -11.45 -25.18
N ILE A 330 -9.71 -12.34 -25.03
CA ILE A 330 -9.91 -13.73 -24.61
C ILE A 330 -9.48 -13.84 -23.13
N GLY A 331 -10.45 -14.11 -22.25
CA GLY A 331 -10.27 -14.07 -20.80
C GLY A 331 -11.30 -13.17 -20.10
N GLY A 332 -11.21 -13.05 -18.77
CA GLY A 332 -12.17 -12.31 -17.93
C GLY A 332 -13.16 -13.18 -17.14
N GLY A 333 -12.91 -14.49 -17.03
CA GLY A 333 -13.79 -15.44 -16.32
C GLY A 333 -13.94 -15.20 -14.82
N ASP A 334 -13.11 -14.32 -14.23
CA ASP A 334 -13.18 -13.87 -12.84
C ASP A 334 -13.96 -12.55 -12.67
N GLY A 335 -14.52 -11.98 -13.75
CA GLY A 335 -15.28 -10.73 -13.75
C GLY A 335 -14.41 -9.47 -13.76
N VAL A 336 -13.11 -9.61 -14.03
CA VAL A 336 -12.13 -8.53 -13.93
C VAL A 336 -11.55 -8.17 -15.31
N PHE A 337 -11.27 -6.88 -15.54
CA PHE A 337 -10.74 -6.36 -16.81
C PHE A 337 -9.26 -6.70 -16.96
N LYS A 338 -8.99 -7.97 -17.26
CA LYS A 338 -7.66 -8.52 -17.52
C LYS A 338 -7.76 -9.65 -18.54
N PHE A 339 -6.99 -9.53 -19.62
CA PHE A 339 -7.12 -10.39 -20.79
C PHE A 339 -5.76 -10.89 -21.26
N SER A 340 -5.74 -12.08 -21.84
CA SER A 340 -4.58 -12.57 -22.59
C SER A 340 -4.78 -12.21 -24.07
N VAL A 341 -3.72 -11.82 -24.75
CA VAL A 341 -3.72 -11.43 -26.15
C VAL A 341 -2.84 -12.43 -26.92
N ASP A 342 -3.42 -13.03 -27.96
CA ASP A 342 -2.72 -13.98 -28.81
C ASP A 342 -1.73 -13.25 -29.73
N VAL A 343 -0.51 -13.77 -29.80
CA VAL A 343 0.58 -13.19 -30.60
C VAL A 343 0.46 -13.71 -32.03
N VAL A 344 0.25 -12.81 -33.00
CA VAL A 344 0.01 -13.17 -34.40
C VAL A 344 1.32 -13.25 -35.18
N ASN A 345 2.25 -12.31 -34.96
CA ASN A 345 3.57 -12.27 -35.58
C ASN A 345 4.63 -11.87 -34.55
N GLY A 346 5.56 -12.77 -34.26
CA GLY A 346 6.74 -12.48 -33.43
C GLY A 346 8.01 -12.85 -34.16
N GLU A 347 8.92 -11.90 -34.34
CA GLU A 347 10.27 -12.23 -34.80
C GLU A 347 10.96 -13.11 -33.76
N LYS A 348 11.83 -14.03 -34.22
CA LYS A 348 12.78 -14.68 -33.30
C LYS A 348 13.76 -13.60 -32.87
N SER A 349 13.68 -13.13 -31.63
CA SER A 349 14.68 -12.21 -31.10
C SER A 349 16.04 -12.91 -31.07
N THR A 350 17.04 -12.34 -31.74
CA THR A 350 18.44 -12.71 -31.54
C THR A 350 18.82 -12.43 -30.09
N PHE A 351 19.31 -13.45 -29.40
CA PHE A 351 19.74 -13.38 -28.01
C PHE A 351 20.80 -12.29 -27.83
N THR A 352 20.49 -11.29 -27.02
CA THR A 352 21.44 -10.31 -26.50
C THR A 352 21.31 -10.34 -24.96
N GLU A 353 22.43 -10.46 -24.25
CA GLU A 353 22.47 -10.51 -22.78
C GLU A 353 22.11 -9.16 -22.12
N ALA A 354 21.91 -8.10 -22.91
CA ALA A 354 21.65 -6.74 -22.43
C ALA A 354 20.17 -6.36 -22.53
N GLU A 355 19.66 -5.64 -21.52
CA GLU A 355 18.35 -4.98 -21.60
C GLU A 355 18.33 -3.96 -22.75
N GLU A 356 17.38 -4.08 -23.67
CA GLU A 356 17.22 -3.12 -24.76
C GLU A 356 16.08 -2.15 -24.48
N ALA A 357 16.21 -0.93 -24.98
CA ALA A 357 15.13 0.05 -24.94
C ALA A 357 14.05 -0.31 -25.97
N VAL A 358 12.82 -0.46 -25.49
CA VAL A 358 11.63 -0.77 -26.28
C VAL A 358 10.57 0.30 -26.10
N GLU A 359 9.74 0.44 -27.12
CA GLU A 359 8.53 1.25 -27.10
C GLU A 359 7.34 0.33 -27.23
N VAL A 360 6.35 0.54 -26.35
CA VAL A 360 5.17 -0.31 -26.20
C VAL A 360 3.94 0.52 -26.43
N VAL A 361 3.12 0.09 -27.39
CA VAL A 361 1.84 0.71 -27.72
C VAL A 361 0.74 -0.33 -27.57
N TRP A 362 -0.26 -0.03 -26.75
CA TRP A 362 -1.48 -0.82 -26.62
C TRP A 362 -2.69 0.04 -26.97
N ASN A 363 -3.42 -0.38 -27.99
CA ASN A 363 -4.70 0.22 -28.37
C ASN A 363 -5.87 -0.74 -28.16
N VAL A 364 -7.01 -0.14 -27.87
CA VAL A 364 -8.33 -0.77 -27.91
C VAL A 364 -9.08 -0.17 -29.09
N VAL A 365 -9.52 -1.03 -29.99
CA VAL A 365 -10.17 -0.67 -31.25
C VAL A 365 -11.60 -1.18 -31.21
N LEU A 366 -12.55 -0.33 -31.61
CA LEU A 366 -13.94 -0.73 -31.80
C LEU A 366 -14.06 -1.54 -33.11
N GLU A 367 -14.79 -2.65 -33.06
CA GLU A 367 -14.99 -3.55 -34.19
C GLU A 367 -15.50 -2.77 -35.42
N GLY A 368 -14.97 -3.12 -36.60
CA GLY A 368 -15.17 -2.34 -37.83
C GLY A 368 -14.30 -1.08 -37.93
N TRP A 369 -13.32 -0.89 -37.03
CA TRP A 369 -12.41 0.27 -37.00
C TRP A 369 -13.12 1.61 -36.79
N ASN A 370 -14.26 1.58 -36.11
CA ASN A 370 -15.12 2.75 -35.90
C ASN A 370 -14.60 3.71 -34.81
N GLY A 371 -13.57 3.31 -34.06
CA GLY A 371 -12.95 4.11 -33.01
C GLY A 371 -11.68 3.44 -32.50
N ILE A 372 -10.70 4.23 -32.07
CA ILE A 372 -9.43 3.75 -31.52
C ILE A 372 -9.11 4.57 -30.27
N PHE A 373 -8.76 3.89 -29.19
CA PHE A 373 -8.26 4.50 -27.97
C PHE A 373 -6.92 3.89 -27.58
N THR A 374 -5.91 4.73 -27.38
CA THR A 374 -4.57 4.31 -26.95
C THR A 374 -4.54 4.19 -25.43
N MET A 375 -4.54 2.96 -24.94
CA MET A 375 -4.45 2.64 -23.51
C MET A 375 -3.04 2.89 -22.96
N MET A 376 -2.02 2.72 -23.79
CA MET A 376 -0.63 2.85 -23.41
C MET A 376 0.21 3.24 -24.61
N ASP A 377 1.08 4.23 -24.41
CA ASP A 377 2.18 4.59 -25.30
C ASP A 377 3.35 4.97 -24.37
N CYS A 378 4.30 4.06 -24.18
CA CYS A 378 5.38 4.26 -23.24
C CYS A 378 6.70 3.62 -23.69
N GLU A 379 7.79 4.18 -23.20
CA GLU A 379 9.13 3.63 -23.35
C GLU A 379 9.53 2.84 -22.11
N GLY A 380 10.24 1.73 -22.29
CA GLY A 380 10.81 0.97 -21.19
C GLY A 380 12.02 0.15 -21.61
N LYS A 381 12.53 -0.64 -20.67
CA LYS A 381 13.64 -1.56 -20.90
C LYS A 381 13.16 -2.99 -20.77
N MET A 382 13.62 -3.85 -21.65
CA MET A 382 13.21 -5.24 -21.69
C MET A 382 14.40 -6.16 -21.96
N GLY A 383 14.52 -7.23 -21.18
CA GLY A 383 15.40 -8.34 -21.47
C GLY A 383 14.68 -9.41 -22.29
N PHE A 384 15.36 -9.97 -23.29
CA PHE A 384 14.82 -10.99 -24.20
C PHE A 384 15.20 -12.43 -23.82
N LEU A 385 15.64 -12.64 -22.58
CA LEU A 385 16.02 -13.97 -22.08
C LEU A 385 14.77 -14.82 -21.81
N ALA A 386 14.89 -16.12 -22.06
CA ALA A 386 13.85 -17.10 -21.75
C ALA A 386 13.47 -17.06 -20.26
N GLY A 387 12.19 -16.94 -19.95
CA GLY A 387 11.69 -16.84 -18.57
C GLY A 387 11.74 -15.43 -17.96
N CYS A 388 12.22 -14.42 -18.68
CA CYS A 388 12.06 -13.03 -18.28
C CYS A 388 10.64 -12.52 -18.57
N GLU A 389 10.16 -11.60 -17.73
CA GLU A 389 8.88 -10.93 -17.90
C GLU A 389 9.11 -9.41 -18.04
N GLY A 390 8.55 -8.82 -19.10
CA GLY A 390 8.49 -7.36 -19.24
C GLY A 390 7.20 -6.82 -18.67
N TRP A 391 7.30 -5.76 -17.86
CA TRP A 391 6.16 -5.09 -17.23
C TRP A 391 6.14 -3.62 -17.61
N PHE A 392 4.99 -3.17 -18.10
CA PHE A 392 4.75 -1.81 -18.56
C PHE A 392 3.46 -1.30 -17.97
N SER A 393 3.44 -0.03 -17.58
CA SER A 393 2.26 0.62 -17.03
C SER A 393 2.23 2.07 -17.43
N ALA A 394 1.06 2.57 -17.83
CA ALA A 394 0.84 3.99 -18.13
C ALA A 394 -0.45 4.47 -17.48
N GLU A 395 -0.43 5.70 -16.96
CA GLU A 395 -1.61 6.31 -16.36
C GLU A 395 -2.66 6.60 -17.43
N LEU A 396 -3.91 6.21 -17.15
CA LEU A 396 -5.02 6.42 -18.07
C LEU A 396 -5.63 7.80 -17.85
N PRO A 397 -6.10 8.51 -18.89
CA PRO A 397 -6.70 9.83 -18.73
C PRO A 397 -8.05 9.77 -18.00
N LEU A 398 -8.42 10.84 -17.29
CA LEU A 398 -9.74 10.95 -16.66
C LEU A 398 -10.84 11.22 -17.71
N PRO A 399 -12.00 10.56 -17.62
CA PRO A 399 -13.17 10.94 -18.40
C PRO A 399 -13.60 12.37 -18.02
N ALA A 400 -13.66 13.26 -19.00
CA ALA A 400 -14.21 14.63 -18.89
C ALA A 400 -13.41 15.72 -18.15
N CYS A 401 -12.06 15.67 -18.05
CA CYS A 401 -11.29 16.78 -17.47
C CYS A 401 -10.05 17.20 -18.28
N PHE A 402 -9.97 18.50 -18.60
CA PHE A 402 -8.84 19.15 -19.29
C PHE A 402 -7.74 19.67 -18.34
N SER A 403 -7.85 19.43 -17.03
CA SER A 403 -6.85 19.90 -16.05
C SER A 403 -5.98 18.75 -15.55
N GLY A 404 -4.70 18.74 -15.94
CA GLY A 404 -3.67 17.79 -15.48
C GLY A 404 -3.25 17.92 -14.00
N ILE A 405 -4.17 18.35 -13.13
CA ILE A 405 -3.91 18.58 -11.70
C ILE A 405 -4.16 17.31 -10.88
N VAL A 406 -4.98 16.38 -11.38
CA VAL A 406 -5.38 15.17 -10.64
C VAL A 406 -5.14 13.94 -11.49
N GLY A 407 -4.32 13.01 -10.98
CA GLY A 407 -4.13 11.70 -11.59
C GLY A 407 -5.40 10.85 -11.52
N SER A 408 -5.61 9.99 -12.51
CA SER A 408 -6.87 9.23 -12.65
C SER A 408 -7.03 8.12 -11.61
N GLY A 409 -5.95 7.71 -10.97
CA GLY A 409 -5.94 6.59 -10.02
C GLY A 409 -6.11 5.22 -10.69
N ILE A 410 -6.06 5.15 -12.02
CA ILE A 410 -6.10 3.93 -12.81
C ILE A 410 -4.98 3.93 -13.86
N VAL A 411 -4.40 2.76 -14.12
CA VAL A 411 -3.33 2.57 -15.11
C VAL A 411 -3.69 1.45 -16.07
N GLY A 412 -3.29 1.58 -17.32
CA GLY A 412 -3.15 0.44 -18.22
C GLY A 412 -1.97 -0.37 -17.75
N ASP A 413 -2.16 -1.65 -17.50
CA ASP A 413 -1.14 -2.60 -17.07
C ASP A 413 -0.91 -3.62 -18.19
N LEU A 414 0.35 -3.79 -18.58
CA LEU A 414 0.74 -4.66 -19.68
C LEU A 414 1.93 -5.53 -19.25
N LYS A 415 1.77 -6.84 -19.44
CA LYS A 415 2.77 -7.86 -19.11
C LYS A 415 3.08 -8.70 -20.33
N ILE A 416 4.36 -8.92 -20.61
CA ILE A 416 4.84 -9.73 -21.72
C ILE A 416 5.75 -10.83 -21.16
N GLY A 417 5.44 -12.09 -21.46
CA GLY A 417 6.23 -13.26 -21.09
C GLY A 417 6.89 -13.91 -22.29
N PHE A 418 8.16 -14.28 -22.13
CA PHE A 418 8.94 -14.98 -23.15
C PHE A 418 9.08 -16.47 -22.83
N GLY A 419 8.84 -17.29 -23.85
CA GLY A 419 9.06 -18.74 -23.77
C GLY A 419 10.53 -19.13 -23.90
N SER A 420 10.78 -20.43 -23.81
CA SER A 420 12.13 -21.05 -23.83
C SER A 420 12.97 -20.75 -25.09
N GLY A 421 12.36 -20.23 -26.16
CA GLY A 421 13.03 -19.85 -27.41
C GLY A 421 13.19 -18.34 -27.64
N GLY A 422 13.02 -17.49 -26.62
CA GLY A 422 13.06 -16.02 -26.76
C GLY A 422 11.88 -15.43 -27.52
N ARG A 423 10.89 -16.25 -27.90
CA ARG A 423 9.64 -15.80 -28.52
C ARG A 423 8.67 -15.35 -27.46
N VAL A 424 7.91 -14.30 -27.76
CA VAL A 424 6.79 -13.89 -26.92
C VAL A 424 5.74 -14.99 -26.94
N GLU A 425 5.47 -15.54 -25.76
CA GLU A 425 4.53 -16.65 -25.58
C GLU A 425 3.20 -16.16 -25.02
N LYS A 426 3.23 -15.11 -24.19
CA LYS A 426 2.03 -14.59 -23.54
C LYS A 426 2.09 -13.08 -23.37
N VAL A 427 1.06 -12.40 -23.85
CA VAL A 427 0.82 -10.98 -23.58
C VAL A 427 -0.44 -10.87 -22.74
N CYS A 428 -0.36 -10.18 -21.61
CA CYS A 428 -1.52 -9.88 -20.77
C CYS A 428 -1.70 -8.37 -20.68
N VAL A 429 -2.94 -7.92 -20.81
CA VAL A 429 -3.31 -6.50 -20.67
C VAL A 429 -4.46 -6.36 -19.68
N GLY A 430 -4.54 -5.22 -18.99
CA GLY A 430 -5.64 -4.94 -18.08
C GLY A 430 -5.68 -3.50 -17.61
N ILE A 431 -6.74 -3.15 -16.86
CA ILE A 431 -6.87 -1.85 -16.21
C ILE A 431 -6.77 -2.07 -14.72
N LEU A 432 -5.77 -1.44 -14.10
CA LEU A 432 -5.43 -1.60 -12.69
C LEU A 432 -5.74 -0.32 -11.91
N ASN A 433 -6.47 -0.43 -10.81
CA ASN A 433 -6.65 0.68 -9.87
C ASN A 433 -5.43 0.77 -8.94
N VAL A 434 -4.72 1.90 -8.94
CA VAL A 434 -3.47 2.05 -8.18
C VAL A 434 -3.69 2.31 -6.69
N VAL A 435 -4.92 2.66 -6.29
CA VAL A 435 -5.27 2.88 -4.87
C VAL A 435 -5.42 1.54 -4.15
N ASN A 436 -6.10 0.57 -4.77
CA ASN A 436 -6.37 -0.73 -4.16
C ASN A 436 -5.58 -1.89 -4.78
N TRP A 437 -4.78 -1.63 -5.82
CA TRP A 437 -3.97 -2.60 -6.57
C TRP A 437 -4.76 -3.81 -7.07
N ARG A 438 -6.01 -3.59 -7.47
CA ARG A 438 -6.87 -4.58 -8.10
C ARG A 438 -7.20 -4.16 -9.51
N TYR A 439 -7.28 -5.14 -10.41
CA TYR A 439 -7.86 -4.89 -11.72
C TYR A 439 -9.32 -4.50 -11.53
N VAL A 440 -9.78 -3.53 -12.33
CA VAL A 440 -11.16 -3.06 -12.27
C VAL A 440 -12.11 -4.13 -12.78
N SER A 441 -13.40 -4.07 -12.42
CA SER A 441 -14.37 -5.01 -12.99
C SER A 441 -14.48 -4.83 -14.51
N VAL A 442 -14.90 -5.88 -15.23
CA VAL A 442 -15.14 -5.77 -16.69
C VAL A 442 -16.11 -4.62 -16.99
N ASP A 443 -17.18 -4.49 -16.21
CA ASP A 443 -18.18 -3.42 -16.38
C ASP A 443 -17.59 -2.03 -16.15
N ASP A 444 -16.71 -1.86 -15.17
CA ASP A 444 -16.04 -0.58 -14.92
C ASP A 444 -15.04 -0.22 -16.03
N GLY A 445 -14.31 -1.22 -16.54
CA GLY A 445 -13.42 -1.03 -17.68
C GLY A 445 -14.18 -0.68 -18.97
N LEU A 446 -15.31 -1.34 -19.23
CA LEU A 446 -16.18 -1.02 -20.37
C LEU A 446 -16.81 0.37 -20.25
N ARG A 447 -17.31 0.75 -19.06
CA ARG A 447 -17.80 2.11 -18.79
C ARG A 447 -16.71 3.16 -19.01
N TYR A 448 -15.48 2.86 -18.60
CA TYR A 448 -14.36 3.76 -18.85
C TYR A 448 -14.13 3.94 -20.35
N LEU A 449 -14.13 2.85 -21.12
CA LEU A 449 -13.93 2.87 -22.56
C LEU A 449 -15.10 3.51 -23.33
N ASP A 450 -16.35 3.40 -22.83
CA ASP A 450 -17.53 4.06 -23.42
C ASP A 450 -17.26 5.55 -23.64
N HIS A 451 -16.56 6.20 -22.70
CA HIS A 451 -16.27 7.63 -22.78
C HIS A 451 -15.33 8.04 -23.93
N PHE A 452 -14.52 7.12 -24.43
CA PHE A 452 -13.49 7.42 -25.44
C PHE A 452 -13.79 6.80 -26.80
N LEU A 453 -14.49 5.68 -26.83
CA LEU A 453 -14.76 4.92 -28.05
C LEU A 453 -16.15 5.16 -28.65
N LEU A 454 -17.12 5.62 -27.85
CA LEU A 454 -18.44 5.95 -28.35
C LEU A 454 -18.61 7.47 -28.46
N PRO A 455 -19.31 7.95 -29.51
CA PRO A 455 -19.73 9.35 -29.55
C PRO A 455 -20.67 9.64 -28.37
N ILE A 456 -20.46 10.80 -27.75
CA ILE A 456 -21.21 11.33 -26.59
C ILE A 456 -22.70 11.48 -26.93
#